data_AF-A0A930SRM6-F1
#
_entry.id   AF-A0A930SRM6-F1
#
_cell.length_a   1.000
_cell.length_b   1.000
_cell.length_c   1.000
_cell.angle_alpha   90.00
_cell.angle_beta   90.00
_cell.angle_gamma   90.00
#
_symmetry.space_group_name_H-M   'P 1'
#
loop_
_entity.id
_entity.type
_entity.pdbx_description
1 polymer ?
#
loop_
_entity_poly.entity_id
_entity_poly.type
_entity_poly.pdbx_seq_one_letter_code
_entity_poly.pdbx_strand_id
1 'polypeptide(L)'
;MQSRVLFVNTAIAVIALFPLGSDASMRERVTIPPGHQSRSAQLQLTNTPEEPTDATTETVLLFETENFAVRVTRYGDRWVMNLYNKQIRAVELRDAPVELVRGPGDWITYRTLNSDIERFARYRSNGQAELEILEPNSGITLARETGYDVLVQVPNGRTRFRGTNFAPGISAIVTAPEATPLYRRPTIESDTIGAAATGASVRVLDRVGNPTDGYIWYQITHNGKTGWVRGDTLQPSSDISSSLVGAV
;
A
#
# COMPACT_ATOMS: atom_id res chain seq x y z
N MET A 1 7.16 37.36 29.41
CA MET A 1 7.21 37.41 27.93
C MET A 1 8.01 36.19 27.49
N GLN A 2 7.30 35.11 27.11
CA GLN A 2 7.18 34.60 25.73
C GLN A 2 8.54 34.16 25.15
N SER A 3 8.72 32.93 24.67
CA SER A 3 7.87 32.30 23.66
C SER A 3 7.81 30.77 23.79
N ARG A 4 6.59 30.24 23.66
CA ARG A 4 6.33 28.83 23.31
C ARG A 4 6.61 28.68 21.82
N VAL A 5 7.57 27.83 21.46
CA VAL A 5 7.77 27.41 20.07
C VAL A 5 6.72 26.34 19.77
N LEU A 6 5.71 26.73 19.01
CA LEU A 6 4.71 25.84 18.44
C LEU A 6 5.38 25.15 17.23
N PHE A 7 5.86 23.92 17.40
CA PHE A 7 6.28 23.10 16.26
C PHE A 7 5.01 22.68 15.50
N VAL A 8 4.67 23.45 14.49
CA VAL A 8 3.65 23.08 13.50
C VAL A 8 4.31 22.08 12.55
N ASN A 9 4.32 20.80 12.92
CA ASN A 9 4.76 19.70 12.05
C ASN A 9 3.74 19.51 10.91
N THR A 10 3.83 20.36 9.89
CA THR A 10 3.09 20.17 8.64
C THR A 10 3.96 19.37 7.67
N ALA A 11 4.10 18.07 7.93
CA ALA A 11 4.48 17.13 6.89
C ALA A 11 3.18 16.69 6.18
N ILE A 12 2.83 17.40 5.11
CA ILE A 12 1.77 16.96 4.19
C ILE A 12 2.17 15.58 3.69
N ALA A 13 1.40 14.55 4.04
CA ALA A 13 1.56 13.20 3.53
C ALA A 13 1.29 13.20 2.02
N VAL A 14 2.32 13.48 1.22
CA VAL A 14 2.32 13.38 -0.25
C VAL A 14 2.29 11.90 -0.70
N ILE A 15 2.39 10.95 0.23
CA ILE A 15 2.46 9.52 -0.09
C ILE A 15 1.09 8.94 -0.50
N ALA A 16 -0.02 9.63 -0.21
CA ALA A 16 -1.35 9.22 -0.67
C ALA A 16 -1.66 9.61 -2.13
N LEU A 17 -0.77 10.33 -2.82
CA LEU A 17 -0.89 10.67 -4.24
C LEU A 17 0.32 10.16 -5.04
N PHE A 18 0.49 8.84 -5.12
CA PHE A 18 1.07 8.26 -6.32
C PHE A 18 -0.06 7.58 -7.08
N PRO A 19 -0.47 8.11 -8.26
CA PRO A 19 -1.56 7.52 -9.01
C PRO A 19 -1.19 6.08 -9.38
N LEU A 20 -2.16 5.18 -9.20
CA LEU A 20 -2.25 3.92 -9.96
C LEU A 20 -2.03 4.28 -11.43
N GLY A 21 -1.12 3.57 -12.10
CA GLY A 21 -0.81 3.78 -13.50
C GLY A 21 -2.10 3.86 -14.31
N SER A 22 -2.36 5.03 -14.89
CA SER A 22 -3.38 5.19 -15.93
C SER A 22 -2.68 5.01 -17.26
N ASP A 23 -3.03 3.92 -17.92
CA ASP A 23 -2.56 3.53 -19.24
C ASP A 23 -3.02 4.57 -20.28
N ALA A 24 -2.07 5.23 -20.93
CA ALA A 24 -2.34 6.13 -22.04
C ALA A 24 -2.31 5.30 -23.33
N SER A 25 -3.46 4.76 -23.72
CA SER A 25 -3.59 4.02 -24.98
C SER A 25 -3.34 4.94 -26.18
N MET A 26 -2.26 4.62 -26.90
CA MET A 26 -1.94 5.15 -28.21
C MET A 26 -2.98 4.61 -29.21
N ARG A 27 -3.86 5.48 -29.70
CA ARG A 27 -4.87 5.13 -30.71
C ARG A 27 -4.23 5.14 -32.10
N GLU A 28 -3.94 3.98 -32.65
CA GLU A 28 -3.72 3.82 -34.08
C GLU A 28 -5.02 3.30 -34.73
N ARG A 29 -5.58 4.09 -35.66
CA ARG A 29 -6.79 3.73 -36.42
C ARG A 29 -6.38 2.86 -37.61
N VAL A 30 -6.91 1.64 -37.71
CA VAL A 30 -6.85 0.84 -38.93
C VAL A 30 -8.25 0.75 -39.55
N THR A 31 -8.36 1.17 -40.82
CA THR A 31 -9.57 1.14 -41.65
C THR A 31 -9.72 -0.24 -42.32
N ILE A 32 -10.92 -0.82 -42.32
CA ILE A 32 -11.23 -2.09 -43.03
C ILE A 32 -12.33 -1.83 -44.10
N PRO A 33 -12.20 -2.32 -45.35
CA PRO A 33 -13.28 -2.26 -46.35
C PRO A 33 -14.18 -3.52 -46.34
N PRO A 34 -15.41 -3.47 -46.91
CA PRO A 34 -16.42 -4.52 -46.74
C PRO A 34 -16.46 -5.53 -47.91
N GLY A 35 -16.72 -6.82 -47.64
CA GLY A 35 -17.11 -7.76 -48.69
C GLY A 35 -17.05 -9.26 -48.35
N HIS A 36 -18.24 -9.89 -48.34
CA HIS A 36 -18.57 -11.32 -48.50
C HIS A 36 -18.58 -12.26 -47.28
N GLN A 37 -19.77 -12.88 -47.11
CA GLN A 37 -20.17 -13.81 -46.07
C GLN A 37 -19.87 -15.29 -46.41
N SER A 38 -19.54 -16.02 -45.34
CA SER A 38 -19.92 -17.41 -45.00
C SER A 38 -19.30 -18.61 -45.74
N ARG A 39 -18.36 -19.30 -45.05
CA ARG A 39 -18.40 -20.77 -44.88
C ARG A 39 -17.51 -21.25 -43.72
N SER A 40 -18.12 -22.10 -42.91
CA SER A 40 -17.71 -22.89 -41.75
C SER A 40 -16.20 -23.17 -41.55
N ALA A 41 -15.65 -22.75 -40.42
CA ALA A 41 -14.53 -23.41 -39.75
C ALA A 41 -14.72 -23.29 -38.22
N GLN A 42 -14.94 -24.44 -37.58
CA GLN A 42 -14.83 -24.62 -36.14
C GLN A 42 -13.39 -24.36 -35.67
N LEU A 43 -13.27 -23.98 -34.40
CA LEU A 43 -12.04 -23.89 -33.59
C LEU A 43 -11.12 -22.70 -33.86
N GLN A 44 -11.50 -21.55 -33.31
CA GLN A 44 -10.56 -20.77 -32.50
C GLN A 44 -11.37 -19.85 -31.59
N LEU A 45 -11.52 -20.24 -30.32
CA LEU A 45 -11.71 -19.25 -29.26
C LEU A 45 -10.44 -18.42 -29.30
N THR A 46 -10.48 -17.30 -30.01
CA THR A 46 -9.41 -16.31 -29.96
C THR A 46 -9.27 -15.96 -28.51
N ASN A 47 -8.11 -16.30 -27.95
CA ASN A 47 -7.61 -15.79 -26.69
C ASN A 47 -7.82 -14.27 -26.70
N THR A 48 -8.94 -13.82 -26.14
CA THR A 48 -8.97 -12.55 -25.44
C THR A 48 -7.77 -12.65 -24.51
N PRO A 49 -6.79 -11.72 -24.57
CA PRO A 49 -5.84 -11.64 -23.48
C PRO A 49 -6.71 -11.54 -22.24
N GLU A 50 -6.69 -12.55 -21.38
CA GLU A 50 -7.07 -12.35 -20.00
C GLU A 50 -6.19 -11.16 -19.60
N GLU A 51 -6.79 -9.97 -19.46
CA GLU A 51 -6.19 -8.96 -18.61
C GLU A 51 -5.81 -9.72 -17.34
N PRO A 52 -4.54 -9.67 -16.89
CA PRO A 52 -4.14 -10.41 -15.71
C PRO A 52 -5.10 -10.01 -14.60
N THR A 53 -5.98 -10.93 -14.25
CA THR A 53 -6.89 -10.79 -13.12
C THR A 53 -6.03 -10.49 -11.91
N ASP A 54 -6.19 -9.28 -11.40
CA ASP A 54 -5.92 -8.95 -10.00
C ASP A 54 -4.46 -9.18 -9.56
N ALA A 55 -3.51 -8.47 -10.17
CA ALA A 55 -2.21 -8.27 -9.54
C ALA A 55 -2.40 -7.40 -8.28
N THR A 56 -2.72 -8.04 -7.15
CA THR A 56 -2.91 -7.37 -5.87
C THR A 56 -1.65 -6.59 -5.52
N THR A 57 -1.79 -5.27 -5.50
CA THR A 57 -0.72 -4.37 -5.09
C THR A 57 -0.80 -4.23 -3.58
N GLU A 58 0.20 -4.72 -2.86
CA GLU A 58 0.18 -4.73 -1.39
C GLU A 58 1.36 -3.94 -0.83
N THR A 59 1.06 -3.01 0.09
CA THR A 59 2.10 -2.35 0.89
C THR A 59 2.66 -3.38 1.87
N VAL A 60 3.94 -3.74 1.73
CA VAL A 60 4.59 -4.71 2.62
C VAL A 60 5.35 -4.05 3.76
N LEU A 61 5.87 -2.85 3.50
CA LEU A 61 6.53 -2.00 4.48
C LEU A 61 6.31 -0.53 4.11
N LEU A 62 5.90 0.27 5.07
CA LEU A 62 5.91 1.73 4.99
C LEU A 62 6.52 2.27 6.28
N PHE A 63 7.41 3.25 6.18
CA PHE A 63 7.81 4.05 7.32
C PHE A 63 8.37 5.39 6.84
N GLU A 64 8.51 6.32 7.76
CA GLU A 64 9.18 7.59 7.53
C GLU A 64 10.44 7.68 8.39
N THR A 65 11.43 8.43 7.92
CA THR A 65 12.62 8.81 8.67
C THR A 65 12.70 10.34 8.78
N GLU A 66 13.78 10.89 9.31
CA GLU A 66 13.98 12.34 9.31
C GLU A 66 13.91 12.90 7.88
N ASN A 67 14.67 12.29 6.96
CA ASN A 67 14.84 12.84 5.62
C ASN A 67 14.10 12.07 4.52
N PHE A 68 13.55 10.89 4.81
CA PHE A 68 12.96 10.03 3.79
C PHE A 68 11.57 9.51 4.14
N ALA A 69 10.81 9.20 3.11
CA ALA A 69 9.68 8.30 3.21
C ALA A 69 9.97 7.05 2.38
N VAL A 70 9.78 5.88 2.99
CA VAL A 70 10.12 4.58 2.43
C VAL A 70 8.86 3.76 2.25
N ARG A 71 8.63 3.25 1.05
CA ARG A 71 7.56 2.27 0.78
C ARG A 71 8.13 1.09 0.02
N VAL A 72 7.89 -0.11 0.53
CA VAL A 72 8.09 -1.35 -0.21
C VAL A 72 6.72 -1.91 -0.57
N THR A 73 6.53 -2.20 -1.84
CA THR A 73 5.30 -2.71 -2.40
C THR A 73 5.56 -4.05 -3.07
N ARG A 74 4.62 -4.98 -2.93
CA ARG A 74 4.59 -6.25 -3.64
C ARG A 74 3.62 -6.18 -4.82
N TYR A 75 4.10 -6.57 -6.00
CA TYR A 75 3.35 -6.74 -7.24
C TYR A 75 3.48 -8.20 -7.68
N GLY A 76 2.50 -9.05 -7.33
CA GLY A 76 2.62 -10.49 -7.52
C GLY A 76 3.86 -11.02 -6.79
N ASP A 77 4.87 -11.52 -7.52
CA ASP A 77 6.10 -12.04 -6.92
C ASP A 77 7.28 -11.06 -6.93
N ARG A 78 7.05 -9.82 -7.34
CA ARG A 78 8.08 -8.77 -7.37
C ARG A 78 7.91 -7.81 -6.21
N TRP A 79 9.00 -7.51 -5.53
CA TRP A 79 9.05 -6.40 -4.58
C TRP A 79 9.77 -5.22 -5.21
N VAL A 80 9.24 -4.04 -4.95
CA VAL A 80 9.89 -2.78 -5.34
C VAL A 80 9.88 -1.80 -4.18
N MET A 81 10.90 -0.94 -4.14
CA MET A 81 11.05 0.14 -3.19
C MET A 81 10.87 1.49 -3.87
N ASN A 82 10.13 2.36 -3.20
CA ASN A 82 10.03 3.77 -3.48
C ASN A 82 10.67 4.54 -2.33
N LEU A 83 11.49 5.54 -2.67
CA LEU A 83 12.16 6.41 -1.72
C LEU A 83 11.91 7.87 -2.10
N TYR A 84 11.24 8.60 -1.21
CA TYR A 84 11.03 10.04 -1.36
C TYR A 84 11.95 10.78 -0.40
N ASN A 85 12.80 11.67 -0.91
CA ASN A 85 13.63 12.55 -0.10
C ASN A 85 12.85 13.84 0.20
N LYS A 86 12.64 14.11 1.50
CA LYS A 86 11.88 15.25 2.02
C LYS A 86 12.66 16.57 1.95
N GLN A 87 13.99 16.51 1.99
CA GLN A 87 14.85 17.70 1.93
C GLN A 87 14.77 18.34 0.54
N ILE A 88 14.92 17.54 -0.51
CA ILE A 88 14.84 18.00 -1.90
C ILE A 88 13.43 17.86 -2.50
N ARG A 89 12.50 17.32 -1.71
CA ARG A 89 11.10 17.10 -2.08
C ARG A 89 10.91 16.30 -3.37
N ALA A 90 11.77 15.31 -3.60
CA ALA A 90 11.82 14.53 -4.84
C ALA A 90 11.81 13.03 -4.58
N VAL A 91 11.30 12.27 -5.55
CA VAL A 91 11.43 10.81 -5.56
C VAL A 91 12.85 10.47 -6.02
N GLU A 92 13.64 9.89 -5.14
CA GLU A 92 14.99 9.41 -5.46
C GLU A 92 14.96 8.01 -6.05
N LEU A 93 14.08 7.15 -5.54
CA LEU A 93 13.83 5.84 -6.13
C LEU A 93 12.36 5.67 -6.45
N ARG A 94 12.11 5.25 -7.68
CA ARG A 94 10.79 4.85 -8.16
C ARG A 94 10.84 3.39 -8.56
N ASP A 95 10.01 2.59 -7.91
CA ASP A 95 9.79 1.17 -8.22
C ASP A 95 11.09 0.37 -8.40
N ALA A 96 12.10 0.69 -7.59
CA ALA A 96 13.41 0.03 -7.65
C ALA A 96 13.27 -1.43 -7.19
N PRO A 97 13.68 -2.42 -7.99
CA PRO A 97 13.58 -3.83 -7.59
C PRO A 97 14.32 -4.10 -6.29
N VAL A 98 13.69 -4.85 -5.39
CA VAL A 98 14.33 -5.29 -4.14
C VAL A 98 14.27 -6.79 -3.96
N GLU A 99 15.27 -7.32 -3.28
CA GLU A 99 15.26 -8.67 -2.73
C GLU A 99 14.97 -8.64 -1.22
N LEU A 100 14.28 -9.67 -0.75
CA LEU A 100 14.16 -9.94 0.67
C LEU A 100 15.40 -10.69 1.14
N VAL A 101 16.20 -10.07 1.98
CA VAL A 101 17.42 -10.65 2.57
C VAL A 101 17.26 -10.82 4.08
N ARG A 102 17.93 -11.82 4.63
CA ARG A 102 18.04 -11.99 6.08
C ARG A 102 18.94 -10.89 6.63
N GLY A 103 18.38 -9.98 7.42
CA GLY A 103 19.16 -9.01 8.16
C GLY A 103 19.81 -9.62 9.40
N PRO A 104 20.68 -8.89 10.10
CA PRO A 104 21.24 -9.33 11.37
C PRO A 104 20.14 -9.51 12.43
N GLY A 105 20.10 -10.63 13.14
CA GLY A 105 19.06 -10.88 14.16
C GLY A 105 17.67 -11.11 13.56
N ASP A 106 16.66 -10.37 14.02
CA ASP A 106 15.25 -10.49 13.64
C ASP A 106 14.79 -9.45 12.60
N TRP A 107 15.73 -8.74 11.97
CA TRP A 107 15.43 -7.77 10.93
C TRP A 107 14.91 -8.44 9.65
N ILE A 108 13.74 -8.02 9.20
CA ILE A 108 13.24 -8.28 7.85
C ILE A 108 13.75 -7.14 6.96
N THR A 109 14.59 -7.47 5.97
CA THR A 109 15.34 -6.47 5.19
C THR A 109 15.03 -6.56 3.71
N TYR A 110 14.64 -5.43 3.12
CA TYR A 110 14.52 -5.25 1.68
C TYR A 110 15.72 -4.49 1.16
N ARG A 111 16.48 -5.09 0.24
CA ARG A 111 17.70 -4.53 -0.34
C ARG A 111 17.49 -4.25 -1.82
N THR A 112 17.87 -3.06 -2.28
CA THR A 112 17.83 -2.73 -3.72
C THR A 112 18.82 -3.57 -4.53
N LEU A 113 18.39 -4.03 -5.69
CA LEU A 113 19.23 -4.81 -6.61
C LEU A 113 20.01 -3.91 -7.58
N ASN A 114 21.24 -4.33 -7.91
CA ASN A 114 22.04 -3.79 -9.03
C ASN A 114 22.19 -2.26 -9.06
N SER A 115 22.58 -1.67 -7.94
CA SER A 115 22.68 -0.21 -7.79
C SER A 115 24.07 0.20 -7.31
N ASP A 116 24.64 1.26 -7.90
CA ASP A 116 25.86 1.93 -7.40
C ASP A 116 25.70 2.47 -5.97
N ILE A 117 24.46 2.59 -5.50
CA ILE A 117 24.09 2.95 -4.14
C ILE A 117 23.03 1.95 -3.66
N GLU A 118 23.39 1.10 -2.72
CA GLU A 118 22.47 0.13 -2.11
C GLU A 118 21.65 0.78 -1.02
N ARG A 119 20.37 0.41 -0.95
CA ARG A 119 19.46 0.83 0.10
C ARG A 119 18.86 -0.36 0.78
N PHE A 120 18.82 -0.28 2.11
CA PHE A 120 18.26 -1.30 2.97
C PHE A 120 17.11 -0.68 3.75
N ALA A 121 15.90 -1.12 3.46
CA ALA A 121 14.72 -0.81 4.25
C ALA A 121 14.45 -2.00 5.17
N ARG A 122 14.52 -1.79 6.49
CA ARG A 122 14.43 -2.87 7.48
C ARG A 122 13.34 -2.60 8.48
N TYR A 123 12.68 -3.66 8.95
CA TYR A 123 11.81 -3.57 10.12
C TYR A 123 11.91 -4.80 11.03
N ARG A 124 11.51 -4.60 12.28
CA ARG A 124 11.34 -5.66 13.29
C ARG A 124 9.90 -5.80 13.72
N SER A 125 9.58 -6.96 14.26
CA SER A 125 8.24 -7.27 14.78
C SER A 125 7.77 -6.31 15.88
N ASN A 126 8.70 -5.68 16.60
CA ASN A 126 8.45 -4.71 17.67
C ASN A 126 8.18 -3.27 17.18
N GLY A 127 8.13 -3.04 15.87
CA GLY A 127 7.85 -1.72 15.28
C GLY A 127 9.08 -0.83 15.08
N GLN A 128 10.30 -1.32 15.33
CA GLN A 128 11.51 -0.62 14.90
C GLN A 128 11.68 -0.72 13.38
N ALA A 129 12.08 0.37 12.75
CA ALA A 129 12.47 0.41 11.34
C ALA A 129 13.78 1.19 11.17
N GLU A 130 14.48 0.93 10.08
CA GLU A 130 15.71 1.63 9.69
C GLU A 130 15.79 1.74 8.17
N LEU A 131 16.24 2.89 7.70
CA LEU A 131 16.76 3.06 6.34
C LEU A 131 18.29 3.19 6.42
N GLU A 132 19.00 2.39 5.64
CA GLU A 132 20.43 2.56 5.41
C GLU A 132 20.68 2.73 3.90
N ILE A 133 21.51 3.70 3.55
CA ILE A 133 21.97 4.00 2.20
C ILE A 133 23.49 3.91 2.19
N LEU A 134 24.06 3.06 1.36
CA LEU A 134 25.51 2.86 1.28
C LEU A 134 26.00 2.74 -0.16
N GLU A 135 27.26 3.12 -0.37
CA GLU A 135 27.99 2.82 -1.59
C GLU A 135 28.71 1.47 -1.42
N PRO A 136 28.33 0.41 -2.14
CA PRO A 136 28.83 -0.94 -1.87
C PRO A 136 30.33 -1.10 -2.20
N ASN A 137 30.82 -0.39 -3.22
CA ASN A 137 32.22 -0.49 -3.65
C ASN A 137 33.19 0.17 -2.66
N SER A 138 32.78 1.28 -2.03
CA SER A 138 33.59 2.03 -1.07
C SER A 138 33.30 1.66 0.38
N GLY A 139 32.13 1.06 0.65
CA GLY A 139 31.63 0.77 2.00
C GLY A 139 31.16 2.01 2.76
N ILE A 140 31.06 3.16 2.09
CA ILE A 140 30.67 4.42 2.73
C ILE A 140 29.16 4.40 2.99
N THR A 141 28.77 4.62 4.25
CA THR A 141 27.37 4.87 4.62
C THR A 141 27.02 6.33 4.31
N LEU A 142 26.17 6.54 3.32
CA LEU A 142 25.67 7.85 2.93
C LEU A 142 24.56 8.34 3.86
N ALA A 143 23.73 7.43 4.35
CA ALA A 143 22.71 7.71 5.36
C ALA A 143 22.39 6.46 6.19
N ARG A 144 22.08 6.64 7.47
CA ARG A 144 21.46 5.63 8.33
C ARG A 144 20.50 6.33 9.26
N GLU A 145 19.21 6.06 9.12
CA GLU A 145 18.15 6.79 9.82
C GLU A 145 17.14 5.84 10.45
N THR A 146 16.77 6.12 11.70
CA THR A 146 15.70 5.41 12.40
C THR A 146 14.35 5.75 11.78
N GLY A 147 13.54 4.71 11.55
CA GLY A 147 12.18 4.84 11.06
C GLY A 147 11.14 5.04 12.17
N TYR A 148 10.10 5.79 11.86
CA TYR A 148 8.88 5.97 12.64
C TYR A 148 7.65 5.79 11.72
N ASP A 149 6.46 5.71 12.33
CA ASP A 149 5.20 5.41 11.63
C ASP A 149 5.27 4.13 10.78
N VAL A 150 5.85 3.09 11.37
CA VAL A 150 6.04 1.81 10.69
C VAL A 150 4.70 1.14 10.46
N LEU A 151 4.45 0.70 9.23
CA LEU A 151 3.32 -0.11 8.83
C LEU A 151 3.83 -1.29 8.03
N VAL A 152 3.16 -2.42 8.19
CA VAL A 152 3.57 -3.67 7.54
C VAL A 152 2.37 -4.37 6.94
N GLN A 153 2.65 -5.32 6.05
CA GLN A 153 1.62 -6.17 5.47
C GLN A 153 0.79 -6.87 6.55
N VAL A 154 -0.52 -6.99 6.30
CA VAL A 154 -1.40 -7.95 6.98
C VAL A 154 -1.70 -9.07 5.99
N PRO A 155 -1.31 -10.32 6.26
CA PRO A 155 -1.66 -11.44 5.38
C PRO A 155 -3.15 -11.75 5.44
N ASN A 156 -3.69 -12.37 4.39
CA ASN A 156 -5.03 -12.93 4.44
C ASN A 156 -5.10 -14.06 5.47
N GLY A 157 -6.19 -14.13 6.25
CA GLY A 157 -6.40 -15.14 7.27
C GLY A 157 -5.79 -14.77 8.63
N ARG A 158 -5.01 -15.68 9.23
CA ARG A 158 -4.48 -15.46 10.59
C ARG A 158 -3.40 -14.39 10.60
N THR A 159 -3.48 -13.50 11.59
CA THR A 159 -2.55 -12.40 11.77
C THR A 159 -2.34 -12.10 13.24
N ARG A 160 -1.23 -11.43 13.58
CA ARG A 160 -0.94 -10.95 14.95
C ARG A 160 -1.70 -9.68 15.31
N PHE A 161 -2.25 -8.98 14.31
CA PHE A 161 -2.94 -7.71 14.49
C PHE A 161 -4.39 -7.92 14.89
N ARG A 162 -4.91 -7.03 15.76
CA ARG A 162 -6.30 -7.04 16.22
C ARG A 162 -7.22 -6.39 15.18
N GLY A 163 -8.43 -6.92 15.06
CA GLY A 163 -9.49 -6.41 14.19
C GLY A 163 -9.99 -7.45 13.20
N THR A 164 -11.06 -7.12 12.48
CA THR A 164 -11.60 -7.97 11.41
C THR A 164 -10.62 -7.99 10.24
N ASN A 165 -10.15 -9.18 9.86
CA ASN A 165 -9.20 -9.34 8.75
C ASN A 165 -9.91 -9.84 7.48
N PHE A 166 -10.01 -8.97 6.47
CA PHE A 166 -10.62 -9.26 5.18
C PHE A 166 -9.86 -8.51 4.07
N ALA A 167 -9.92 -9.02 2.84
CA ALA A 167 -9.14 -8.47 1.73
C ALA A 167 -9.61 -7.04 1.35
N PRO A 168 -8.70 -6.12 0.99
CA PRO A 168 -9.05 -4.86 0.34
C PRO A 168 -9.80 -5.06 -1.00
N GLY A 169 -10.33 -3.96 -1.56
CA GLY A 169 -11.02 -4.00 -2.86
C GLY A 169 -12.52 -4.28 -2.76
N ILE A 170 -13.05 -4.51 -1.57
CA ILE A 170 -14.46 -4.78 -1.31
C ILE A 170 -15.13 -3.63 -0.55
N SER A 171 -16.45 -3.68 -0.46
CA SER A 171 -17.22 -2.80 0.44
C SER A 171 -17.26 -3.39 1.86
N ALA A 172 -17.33 -2.52 2.86
CA ALA A 172 -17.47 -2.88 4.26
C ALA A 172 -18.51 -2.01 4.94
N ILE A 173 -19.13 -2.53 6.00
CA ILE A 173 -20.09 -1.83 6.84
C ILE A 173 -19.42 -1.43 8.15
N VAL A 174 -19.64 -0.20 8.59
CA VAL A 174 -19.23 0.28 9.91
C VAL A 174 -20.12 -0.34 10.99
N THR A 175 -19.54 -1.11 11.90
CA THR A 175 -20.29 -1.85 12.95
C THR A 175 -20.06 -1.34 14.37
N ALA A 176 -19.18 -0.35 14.55
CA ALA A 176 -18.97 0.26 15.86
C ALA A 176 -20.27 0.92 16.37
N PRO A 177 -20.55 0.91 17.70
CA PRO A 177 -21.76 1.49 18.26
C PRO A 177 -21.84 3.02 18.10
N GLU A 178 -20.69 3.66 17.93
CA GLU A 178 -20.57 5.09 17.64
C GLU A 178 -19.92 5.31 16.27
N ALA A 179 -19.98 6.56 15.80
CA ALA A 179 -19.32 6.94 14.56
C ALA A 179 -17.82 6.64 14.62
N THR A 180 -17.33 5.91 13.64
CA THR A 180 -15.92 5.51 13.54
C THR A 180 -15.09 6.69 13.02
N PRO A 181 -14.09 7.17 13.78
CA PRO A 181 -13.22 8.23 13.30
C PRO A 181 -12.39 7.78 12.09
N LEU A 182 -12.29 8.67 11.10
CA LEU A 182 -11.41 8.53 9.94
C LEU A 182 -10.11 9.26 10.23
N TYR A 183 -9.01 8.53 10.35
CA TYR A 183 -7.69 9.04 10.70
C TYR A 183 -6.89 9.45 9.48
N ARG A 184 -6.02 10.45 9.63
CA ARG A 184 -5.07 10.86 8.58
C ARG A 184 -4.00 9.80 8.32
N ARG A 185 -3.53 9.13 9.37
CA ARG A 185 -2.54 8.05 9.35
C ARG A 185 -3.09 6.82 10.08
N PRO A 186 -2.66 5.60 9.75
CA PRO A 186 -3.12 4.36 10.37
C PRO A 186 -2.45 4.15 11.74
N THR A 187 -2.74 5.05 12.67
CA THR A 187 -2.33 5.01 14.08
C THR A 187 -3.39 5.71 14.91
N ILE A 188 -3.62 5.21 16.13
CA ILE A 188 -4.56 5.80 17.07
C ILE A 188 -4.14 7.22 17.54
N GLU A 189 -2.87 7.57 17.38
CA GLU A 189 -2.32 8.88 17.74
C GLU A 189 -2.49 9.92 16.63
N SER A 190 -3.04 9.53 15.47
CA SER A 190 -3.25 10.43 14.34
C SER A 190 -4.41 11.39 14.58
N ASP A 191 -4.32 12.57 13.98
CA ASP A 191 -5.48 13.45 13.81
C ASP A 191 -6.60 12.75 13.05
N THR A 192 -7.83 13.06 13.43
CA THR A 192 -9.04 12.67 12.70
C THR A 192 -9.38 13.70 11.63
N ILE A 193 -9.76 13.23 10.45
CA ILE A 193 -10.11 14.05 9.28
C ILE A 193 -11.59 13.93 8.91
N GLY A 194 -12.33 13.09 9.64
CA GLY A 194 -13.76 12.86 9.49
C GLY A 194 -14.22 11.71 10.35
N ALA A 195 -15.45 11.25 10.10
CA ALA A 195 -16.00 10.05 10.71
C ALA A 195 -16.97 9.36 9.74
N ALA A 196 -17.17 8.07 9.94
CA ALA A 196 -18.19 7.27 9.26
C ALA A 196 -19.21 6.79 10.30
N ALA A 197 -20.49 7.06 10.05
CA ALA A 197 -21.56 6.67 10.97
C ALA A 197 -21.72 5.15 11.02
N THR A 198 -22.23 4.63 12.13
CA THR A 198 -22.64 3.22 12.25
C THR A 198 -23.62 2.86 11.14
N GLY A 199 -23.41 1.70 10.51
CA GLY A 199 -24.19 1.22 9.37
C GLY A 199 -23.79 1.83 8.01
N ALA A 200 -22.87 2.79 7.98
CA ALA A 200 -22.38 3.34 6.72
C ALA A 200 -21.63 2.27 5.90
N SER A 201 -21.87 2.26 4.59
CA SER A 201 -21.09 1.47 3.63
C SER A 201 -19.89 2.27 3.17
N VAL A 202 -18.70 1.65 3.21
CA VAL A 202 -17.42 2.27 2.84
C VAL A 202 -16.66 1.40 1.86
N ARG A 203 -15.96 2.01 0.91
CA ARG A 203 -15.08 1.29 -0.01
C ARG A 203 -13.70 1.11 0.63
N VAL A 204 -13.23 -0.13 0.72
CA VAL A 204 -11.91 -0.46 1.26
C VAL A 204 -10.88 -0.50 0.13
N LEU A 205 -9.79 0.26 0.31
CA LEU A 205 -8.74 0.47 -0.69
C LEU A 205 -7.44 -0.27 -0.37
N ASP A 206 -7.00 -0.24 0.87
CA ASP A 206 -5.74 -0.86 1.32
C ASP A 206 -5.89 -1.39 2.75
N ARG A 207 -4.99 -2.29 3.16
CA ARG A 207 -4.93 -2.88 4.51
C ARG A 207 -3.48 -2.99 4.95
N VAL A 208 -3.20 -2.45 6.13
CA VAL A 208 -1.88 -2.53 6.78
C VAL A 208 -2.03 -2.82 8.26
N GLY A 209 -0.94 -3.28 8.88
CA GLY A 209 -0.85 -3.52 10.31
C GLY A 209 0.11 -2.52 10.91
N ASN A 210 -0.28 -1.91 12.02
CA ASN A 210 0.60 -1.03 12.78
C ASN A 210 1.19 -1.84 13.96
N PRO A 211 2.51 -2.13 13.96
CA PRO A 211 3.16 -2.93 15.00
C PRO A 211 3.24 -2.21 16.36
N THR A 212 3.11 -0.87 16.38
CA THR A 212 3.15 -0.08 17.61
C THR A 212 1.82 -0.15 18.37
N ASP A 213 0.69 0.04 17.67
CA ASP A 213 -0.63 -0.03 18.31
C ASP A 213 -1.28 -1.43 18.26
N GLY A 214 -0.80 -2.30 17.38
CA GLY A 214 -1.23 -3.69 17.24
C GLY A 214 -2.54 -3.89 16.48
N TYR A 215 -3.04 -2.89 15.74
CA TYR A 215 -4.29 -2.98 14.99
C TYR A 215 -4.08 -3.21 13.49
N ILE A 216 -5.07 -3.86 12.88
CA ILE A 216 -5.31 -3.79 11.44
C ILE A 216 -5.93 -2.43 11.15
N TRP A 217 -5.42 -1.77 10.11
CA TRP A 217 -5.92 -0.51 9.60
C TRP A 217 -6.33 -0.64 8.14
N TYR A 218 -7.51 -0.14 7.82
CA TYR A 218 -8.02 -0.09 6.45
C TYR A 218 -8.02 1.33 5.95
N GLN A 219 -7.46 1.55 4.76
CA GLN A 219 -7.69 2.77 4.02
C GLN A 219 -9.05 2.67 3.37
N ILE A 220 -9.91 3.66 3.62
CA ILE A 220 -11.26 3.72 3.06
C ILE A 220 -11.49 5.04 2.35
N THR A 221 -12.48 5.05 1.45
CA THR A 221 -13.07 6.28 0.94
C THR A 221 -14.52 6.41 1.41
N HIS A 222 -14.84 7.56 2.01
CA HIS A 222 -16.17 7.88 2.53
C HIS A 222 -16.42 9.40 2.42
N ASN A 223 -17.55 9.80 1.83
CA ASN A 223 -17.94 11.21 1.62
C ASN A 223 -16.83 12.07 0.98
N GLY A 224 -16.18 11.55 -0.05
CA GLY A 224 -15.10 12.24 -0.78
C GLY A 224 -13.78 12.39 0.00
N LYS A 225 -13.68 11.78 1.19
CA LYS A 225 -12.44 11.74 1.98
C LYS A 225 -11.84 10.35 1.95
N THR A 226 -10.53 10.29 1.81
CA THR A 226 -9.75 9.05 1.94
C THR A 226 -8.92 9.13 3.22
N GLY A 227 -9.03 8.11 4.06
CA GLY A 227 -8.30 8.02 5.32
C GLY A 227 -8.33 6.62 5.90
N TRP A 228 -7.90 6.48 7.14
CA TRP A 228 -7.70 5.18 7.78
C TRP A 228 -8.72 4.94 8.89
N VAL A 229 -9.24 3.72 8.99
CA VAL A 229 -10.11 3.27 10.08
C VAL A 229 -9.60 1.95 10.64
N ARG A 230 -9.84 1.68 11.93
CA ARG A 230 -9.43 0.42 12.54
C ARG A 230 -10.30 -0.74 12.05
N GLY A 231 -9.68 -1.89 11.82
CA GLY A 231 -10.36 -3.09 11.33
C GLY A 231 -11.36 -3.69 12.30
N ASP A 232 -11.31 -3.38 13.59
CA ASP A 232 -12.29 -3.82 14.59
C ASP A 232 -13.65 -3.08 14.48
N THR A 233 -13.70 -2.01 13.70
CA THR A 233 -14.92 -1.22 13.47
C THR A 233 -15.64 -1.58 12.17
N LEU A 234 -15.11 -2.51 11.39
CA LEU A 234 -15.62 -2.90 10.08
C LEU A 234 -15.99 -4.38 10.01
N GLN A 235 -17.01 -4.67 9.20
CA GLN A 235 -17.32 -5.99 8.70
C GLN A 235 -17.39 -5.95 7.16
N PRO A 236 -16.85 -6.95 6.45
CA PRO A 236 -17.00 -7.02 4.99
C PRO A 236 -18.50 -7.12 4.63
N SER A 237 -18.97 -6.38 3.62
CA SER A 237 -20.33 -6.60 3.12
C SER A 237 -20.41 -7.99 2.49
N SER A 238 -21.53 -8.67 2.65
CA SER A 238 -21.75 -10.05 2.20
C SER A 238 -21.76 -10.23 0.67
N ASP A 239 -21.29 -9.25 -0.09
CA ASP A 239 -21.37 -9.24 -1.56
C ASP A 239 -20.36 -10.18 -2.23
N ILE A 240 -19.57 -10.94 -1.45
CA ILE A 240 -18.70 -11.99 -2.01
C ILE A 240 -18.73 -13.27 -1.16
N SER A 241 -19.85 -13.98 -1.24
CA SER A 241 -19.90 -15.45 -1.06
C SER A 241 -20.63 -16.16 -2.20
N SER A 242 -21.05 -15.46 -3.26
CA SER A 242 -21.93 -16.00 -4.31
C SER A 242 -21.32 -16.09 -5.71
N SER A 243 -20.07 -15.63 -5.95
CA SER A 243 -19.43 -15.74 -7.26
C SER A 243 -18.48 -16.94 -7.45
N LEU A 244 -18.32 -17.81 -6.44
CA LEU A 244 -17.44 -19.00 -6.52
C LEU A 244 -18.10 -20.34 -6.13
N VAL A 245 -19.44 -20.41 -6.04
CA VAL A 245 -20.18 -21.68 -5.75
C VAL A 245 -21.05 -22.12 -6.94
N GLY A 246 -20.72 -21.65 -8.15
CA GLY A 246 -21.55 -21.85 -9.34
C GLY A 246 -20.92 -22.67 -10.48
N ALA A 247 -19.84 -23.41 -10.23
CA ALA A 247 -19.31 -24.36 -11.21
C ALA A 247 -19.35 -25.77 -10.60
N VAL A 248 -20.48 -26.44 -10.82
CA VAL A 248 -20.66 -27.88 -10.62
C VAL A 248 -20.45 -28.57 -11.96
#